data_AF-U1QBV8-F1
#
_entry.id   AF-U1QBV8-F1
#
_cell.length_a   1.000
_cell.length_b   1.000
_cell.length_c   1.000
_cell.angle_alpha   90.00
_cell.angle_beta   90.00
_cell.angle_gamma   90.00
#
_symmetry.space_group_name_H-M   'P 1'
#
loop_
_entity.id
_entity.type
_entity.pdbx_description
1 polymer ?
#
loop_
_entity_poly.entity_id
_entity_poly.type
_entity_poly.pdbx_seq_one_letter_code
_entity_poly.pdbx_strand_id
1 'polypeptide(L)'
;MPRVTTKGQVTIPKEIRDALGIEPGDEISFKKSDAGYTIRKQAPTTADGDDPFEKYRGHADSDETMPDRMRRLRGEYPRGGDESPDETDNPEGDT
;
A
#
# COMPACT_ATOMS: atom_id res chain seq x y z
N MET A 1 -8.88 -11.96 -31.74
CA MET A 1 -9.89 -11.23 -30.95
C MET A 1 -10.79 -12.24 -30.26
N PRO A 2 -10.92 -12.20 -28.93
CA PRO A 2 -11.84 -13.10 -28.22
C PRO A 2 -13.29 -12.80 -28.63
N ARG A 3 -14.12 -13.84 -28.73
CA ARG A 3 -15.55 -13.74 -29.02
C ARG A 3 -16.35 -14.00 -27.75
N VAL A 4 -17.50 -13.35 -27.66
CA VAL A 4 -18.45 -13.56 -26.56
C VAL A 4 -19.12 -14.92 -26.76
N THR A 5 -19.16 -15.74 -25.71
CA THR A 5 -19.89 -17.02 -25.73
C THR A 5 -21.40 -16.80 -25.51
N THR A 6 -22.22 -17.82 -25.73
CA THR A 6 -23.68 -17.75 -25.51
C THR A 6 -24.06 -17.32 -24.08
N LYS A 7 -23.18 -17.56 -23.10
CA LYS A 7 -23.37 -17.17 -21.69
C LYS A 7 -22.81 -15.78 -21.36
N GLY A 8 -22.38 -15.00 -22.36
CA GLY A 8 -21.79 -13.68 -22.14
C GLY A 8 -20.33 -13.71 -21.65
N GLN A 9 -19.66 -14.87 -21.69
CA GLN A 9 -18.27 -14.98 -21.21
C GLN A 9 -17.29 -14.54 -22.31
N VAL A 10 -16.21 -13.85 -21.91
CA VAL A 10 -15.10 -13.46 -22.78
C VAL A 10 -13.82 -14.03 -22.22
N THR A 11 -13.02 -14.68 -23.07
CA THR A 11 -11.71 -15.20 -22.66
C THR A 11 -10.68 -14.08 -22.69
N ILE A 12 -9.97 -13.89 -21.58
CA ILE A 12 -8.80 -12.99 -21.50
C ILE A 12 -7.57 -13.76 -22.03
N PRO A 13 -6.93 -13.31 -23.13
CA PRO A 13 -5.70 -13.91 -23.64
C PRO A 13 -4.59 -13.93 -22.58
N LYS A 14 -3.70 -14.94 -22.67
CA LYS A 14 -2.63 -15.15 -21.68
C LYS A 14 -1.77 -13.91 -21.47
N GLU A 15 -1.32 -13.27 -22.55
CA GLU A 15 -0.47 -12.06 -22.48
C GLU A 15 -1.12 -10.92 -21.67
N ILE A 16 -2.44 -10.73 -21.82
CA ILE A 16 -3.19 -9.72 -21.08
C ILE A 16 -3.34 -10.14 -19.61
N ARG A 17 -3.61 -11.43 -19.36
CA ARG A 17 -3.73 -11.96 -18.01
C ARG A 17 -2.44 -11.81 -17.22
N ASP A 18 -1.30 -12.13 -17.83
CA ASP A 18 0.02 -12.02 -17.23
C ASP A 18 0.38 -10.55 -16.97
N ALA A 19 0.06 -9.65 -17.92
CA ALA A 19 0.27 -8.21 -17.75
C ALA A 19 -0.60 -7.58 -16.64
N LEU A 20 -1.82 -8.10 -16.43
CA LEU A 20 -2.73 -7.66 -15.37
C LEU A 20 -2.49 -8.36 -14.03
N GLY A 21 -1.64 -9.40 -13.98
CA GLY A 21 -1.40 -10.20 -12.77
C GLY A 21 -2.63 -10.94 -12.26
N ILE A 22 -3.52 -11.36 -13.17
CA ILE A 22 -4.75 -12.08 -12.84
C ILE A 22 -4.48 -13.59 -12.90
N GLU A 23 -4.90 -14.32 -11.88
CA GLU A 23 -4.78 -15.78 -11.78
C GLU A 23 -6.17 -16.44 -11.80
N PRO A 24 -6.26 -17.74 -12.14
CA PRO A 24 -7.52 -18.47 -12.03
C PRO A 24 -8.07 -18.41 -10.60
N GLY A 25 -9.29 -17.88 -10.44
CA GLY A 25 -9.93 -17.69 -9.13
C GLY A 25 -9.93 -16.24 -8.64
N ASP A 26 -9.17 -15.35 -9.28
CA ASP A 26 -9.20 -13.93 -8.96
C ASP A 26 -10.54 -13.29 -9.32
N GLU A 27 -11.03 -12.44 -8.42
CA GLU A 27 -12.16 -11.56 -8.67
C GLU A 27 -11.73 -10.32 -9.47
N ILE A 28 -12.63 -9.85 -10.33
CA ILE A 28 -12.36 -8.78 -11.28
C ILE A 28 -13.48 -7.74 -11.16
N SER A 29 -13.09 -6.46 -11.09
CA SER A 29 -14.00 -5.34 -11.12
C SER A 29 -14.08 -4.71 -12.52
N PHE A 30 -15.30 -4.35 -12.93
CA PHE A 30 -15.57 -3.59 -14.14
C PHE A 30 -15.89 -2.15 -13.77
N LYS A 31 -15.06 -1.20 -14.20
CA LYS A 31 -15.34 0.23 -14.04
C LYS A 31 -15.69 0.84 -15.39
N LYS A 32 -16.82 1.54 -15.46
CA LYS A 32 -17.20 2.31 -16.64
C LYS A 32 -16.38 3.61 -16.68
N SER A 33 -15.90 3.95 -17.86
CA SER A 33 -15.16 5.17 -18.20
C SER A 33 -15.72 5.73 -19.51
N ASP A 34 -15.33 6.96 -19.85
CA ASP A 34 -15.80 7.61 -21.09
C ASP A 34 -15.30 6.89 -22.35
N ALA A 35 -14.17 6.20 -22.27
CA ALA A 35 -13.58 5.41 -23.36
C ALA A 35 -14.09 3.95 -23.43
N GLY A 36 -14.92 3.52 -22.48
CA GLY A 36 -15.41 2.14 -22.37
C GLY A 36 -15.28 1.55 -20.97
N TYR A 37 -15.06 0.24 -20.89
CA TYR A 37 -14.91 -0.46 -19.59
C TYR A 37 -13.44 -0.76 -19.30
N THR A 38 -13.01 -0.42 -18.09
CA THR A 38 -11.71 -0.82 -17.55
C THR A 38 -11.89 -2.04 -16.66
N ILE A 39 -11.04 -3.04 -16.88
CA ILE A 39 -10.96 -4.27 -16.10
C ILE A 39 -9.81 -4.13 -15.10
N ARG A 40 -10.06 -4.41 -13.82
CA ARG A 40 -9.02 -4.42 -12.78
C ARG A 40 -9.18 -5.63 -11.87
N LYS A 41 -8.07 -6.23 -11.47
CA LYS A 41 -8.03 -7.21 -10.38
C LYS A 41 -8.59 -6.57 -9.11
N GLN A 42 -9.49 -7.27 -8.44
CA GLN A 42 -10.06 -6.80 -7.18
C GLN A 42 -8.99 -6.85 -6.10
N ALA A 43 -8.92 -5.82 -5.26
CA ALA A 43 -8.03 -5.83 -4.11
C ALA A 43 -8.47 -6.93 -3.14
N PRO A 44 -7.53 -7.59 -2.44
CA PRO A 44 -7.90 -8.55 -1.41
C PRO A 44 -8.71 -7.83 -0.34
N THR A 45 -9.83 -8.42 0.06
CA THR A 45 -10.67 -7.94 1.17
C THR A 45 -10.60 -8.93 2.33
N THR A 46 -10.89 -8.45 3.55
CA THR A 46 -11.15 -9.34 4.70
C THR A 46 -12.41 -10.17 4.49
N ALA A 47 -12.68 -11.12 5.39
CA ALA A 47 -13.92 -11.91 5.37
C ALA A 47 -15.19 -11.04 5.45
N ASP A 48 -15.06 -9.86 6.06
CA ASP A 48 -16.13 -8.88 6.23
C ASP A 48 -16.21 -7.85 5.06
N GLY A 49 -15.30 -7.94 4.09
CA GLY A 49 -15.29 -7.08 2.90
C GLY A 49 -14.46 -5.79 3.02
N ASP A 50 -13.75 -5.59 4.14
CA ASP A 50 -12.93 -4.40 4.39
C ASP A 50 -11.54 -4.51 3.77
N ASP A 51 -10.85 -3.36 3.61
CA ASP A 51 -9.45 -3.33 3.18
C ASP A 51 -8.55 -3.90 4.30
N PRO A 52 -7.88 -5.06 4.09
CA PRO A 52 -7.09 -5.73 5.12
C PRO A 52 -5.89 -4.90 5.59
N PHE A 53 -5.51 -3.87 4.82
CA PHE A 53 -4.40 -2.99 5.13
C PHE A 53 -4.83 -1.65 5.73
N GLU A 54 -6.14 -1.38 5.84
CA GLU A 54 -6.64 -0.09 6.30
C GLU A 54 -6.12 0.29 7.68
N LYS A 55 -6.09 -0.68 8.61
CA LYS A 55 -5.56 -0.47 9.98
C LYS A 55 -4.06 -0.13 10.04
N TYR A 56 -3.31 -0.41 8.98
CA TYR A 56 -1.87 -0.12 8.89
C TYR A 56 -1.60 1.16 8.08
N ARG A 57 -2.62 1.77 7.50
CA ARG A 57 -2.48 3.01 6.73
C ARG A 57 -2.40 4.18 7.69
N GLY A 58 -1.28 4.90 7.70
CA GLY A 58 -1.06 6.06 8.56
C GLY A 58 0.41 6.24 8.93
N HIS A 59 0.64 7.04 9.98
CA HIS A 59 1.94 7.14 10.62
C HIS A 59 1.89 6.42 11.97
N ALA A 60 3.01 5.83 12.37
CA ALA A 60 3.12 5.27 13.71
C ALA A 60 3.52 6.38 14.68
N ASP A 61 2.66 6.64 15.68
CA ASP A 61 2.98 7.49 16.81
C ASP A 61 4.13 6.88 17.62
N SER A 62 5.13 7.69 17.94
CA SER A 62 6.19 7.32 18.88
C SER A 62 6.83 8.57 19.45
N ASP A 63 7.23 8.46 20.71
CA ASP A 63 8.02 9.46 21.42
C ASP A 63 9.49 9.48 20.95
N GLU A 64 9.93 8.50 20.14
CA GLU A 64 11.26 8.47 19.52
C GLU A 64 11.36 9.48 18.37
N THR A 65 12.48 10.22 18.32
CA THR A 65 12.83 11.01 17.14
C THR A 65 13.02 10.10 15.90
N MET A 66 12.80 10.62 14.70
CA MET A 66 13.03 9.83 13.47
C MET A 66 14.46 9.30 13.32
N PRO A 67 15.52 10.06 13.65
CA PRO A 67 16.89 9.54 13.67
C PRO A 67 17.05 8.31 14.57
N ASP A 68 16.51 8.33 15.79
CA ASP A 68 16.63 7.22 16.73
C ASP A 68 15.81 6.00 16.31
N ARG A 69 14.59 6.24 15.80
CA ARG A 69 13.75 5.18 15.22
C ARG A 69 14.45 4.49 14.06
N MET A 70 15.05 5.27 13.16
CA MET A 70 15.79 4.76 12.00
C MET A 70 17.00 3.92 12.39
N ARG A 71 17.76 4.38 13.39
CA ARG A 71 18.90 3.68 13.97
C ARG A 71 18.49 2.35 14.60
N ARG A 72 17.39 2.32 15.38
CA ARG A 72 16.83 1.09 15.96
C ARG A 72 16.38 0.09 14.90
N LEU A 73 15.62 0.52 13.88
CA LEU A 73 15.09 -0.37 12.84
C LEU A 73 16.19 -0.99 11.96
N ARG A 74 17.32 -0.30 11.78
CA ARG A 74 18.50 -0.84 11.09
C ARG A 74 19.35 -1.77 11.96
N GLY A 75 19.01 -1.94 13.24
CA GLY A 75 19.79 -2.75 14.18
C GLY A 75 21.07 -2.07 14.65
N GLU A 76 21.24 -0.78 14.37
CA GLU A 76 22.35 0.03 14.86
C GLU A 76 22.06 0.48 16.31
N TYR A 77 22.01 -0.45 17.25
CA TYR A 77 21.96 -0.03 18.65
C TYR A 77 23.28 0.68 19.00
N PRO A 78 23.27 1.88 19.62
CA PRO A 78 24.51 2.54 20.02
C PRO A 78 25.26 1.62 20.98
N ARG A 79 26.51 1.27 20.65
CA ARG A 79 27.41 0.57 21.57
C ARG A 79 27.93 1.59 22.60
N GLY A 80 27.12 1.84 23.63
CA GLY A 80 27.51 2.55 24.86
C GLY A 80 27.62 4.07 24.74
N GLY A 81 27.30 4.77 25.83
CA GLY A 81 27.55 6.20 26.02
C GLY A 81 26.28 7.06 26.05
N ASP A 82 25.74 7.20 27.24
CA ASP A 82 24.92 8.29 27.77
C ASP A 82 25.16 9.68 27.15
N GLU A 83 24.27 10.20 26.31
CA GLU A 83 24.01 11.65 26.19
C GLU A 83 22.54 11.85 25.79
N SER A 84 21.70 12.18 26.78
CA SER A 84 20.41 12.84 26.52
C SER A 84 20.72 14.23 25.94
N PRO A 85 20.25 14.61 24.74
CA PRO A 85 20.40 15.99 24.31
C PRO A 85 19.48 16.84 25.18
N ASP A 86 20.11 17.81 25.83
CA ASP A 86 19.56 18.81 26.72
C ASP A 86 18.29 19.49 26.17
N GLU A 87 17.41 19.88 27.08
CA GLU A 87 16.29 20.78 26.80
C GLU A 87 16.82 22.13 26.26
N THR A 88 15.96 22.77 25.46
CA THR A 88 16.01 24.20 25.08
C THR A 88 17.13 24.67 24.16
N ASP A 89 16.79 24.85 22.88
CA ASP A 89 17.06 26.13 22.24
C ASP A 89 15.90 26.50 21.32
N ASN A 90 15.01 27.37 21.83
CA ASN A 90 14.05 28.09 21.02
C ASN A 90 14.80 29.31 20.47
N PRO A 91 15.13 29.40 19.17
CA PRO A 91 15.49 30.69 18.62
C PRO A 91 14.21 31.51 18.53
N GLU A 92 14.09 32.47 19.44
CA GLU A 92 13.17 33.59 19.34
C GLU A 92 13.23 34.15 17.90
N GLY A 93 12.08 34.13 17.23
CA GLY A 93 11.89 34.90 16.01
C GLY A 93 11.84 36.37 16.38
N ASP A 94 12.97 37.05 16.25
CA ASP A 94 13.03 38.50 16.20
C ASP A 94 12.40 39.00 14.89
N THR A 95 11.79 40.18 14.99
CA THR A 95 10.84 40.88 14.09
C THR A 95 11.02 40.78 12.59
#